data_AF-A0A1E3WC67-F1
#
_entry.id   AF-A0A1E3WC67-F1
#
_cell.length_a   1.000
_cell.length_b   1.000
_cell.length_c   1.000
_cell.angle_alpha   90.00
_cell.angle_beta   90.00
_cell.angle_gamma   90.00
#
_symmetry.space_group_name_H-M   'P 1'
#
loop_
_entity.id
_entity.type
_entity.pdbx_description
1 polymer ?
#
loop_
_entity_poly.entity_id
_entity_poly.type
_entity_poly.pdbx_seq_one_letter_code
_entity_poly.pdbx_strand_id
1 'polypeptide(L)' 'MPTDIDPTLKELIAIKKLLVLALLRSGLTQTQVAGALDIDRSVISRMFPKGTLTGIAAKEKSDE' A
#
# COMPACT_ATOMS: atom_id res chain seq x y z
N MET A 1 -0.89 -29.63 -9.52
CA MET A 1 -0.66 -28.95 -8.22
C MET A 1 -1.80 -27.97 -8.02
N PRO A 2 -2.53 -27.96 -6.89
CA PRO A 2 -3.61 -27.01 -6.72
C PRO A 2 -2.99 -25.62 -6.52
N THR A 3 -3.19 -24.74 -7.49
CA THR A 3 -2.80 -23.32 -7.48
C THR A 3 -3.87 -22.46 -6.81
N ASP A 4 -4.51 -22.96 -5.77
CA ASP A 4 -5.44 -22.17 -4.97
C ASP A 4 -4.64 -21.41 -3.93
N ILE A 5 -4.37 -20.14 -4.23
CA ILE A 5 -3.89 -19.20 -3.22
C ILE A 5 -4.92 -19.24 -2.07
N ASP A 6 -4.43 -19.62 -0.88
CA ASP A 6 -5.20 -19.68 0.37
C ASP A 6 -6.13 -18.45 0.48
N PRO A 7 -7.45 -18.62 0.62
CA PRO A 7 -8.40 -17.53 0.78
C PRO A 7 -7.99 -16.54 1.89
N THR A 8 -7.45 -17.05 2.99
CA THR A 8 -6.93 -16.26 4.12
C THR A 8 -5.78 -15.37 3.67
N LEU A 9 -4.86 -15.91 2.88
CA LEU A 9 -3.74 -15.15 2.34
C LEU A 9 -4.21 -14.04 1.39
N LYS A 10 -5.25 -14.29 0.59
CA LYS A 10 -5.85 -13.25 -0.28
C LYS A 10 -6.42 -12.10 0.55
N GLU A 11 -7.16 -12.41 1.61
CA GLU A 11 -7.73 -11.40 2.51
C GLU A 11 -6.65 -10.58 3.21
N LEU A 12 -5.61 -11.24 3.74
CA LEU A 12 -4.47 -10.57 4.38
C LEU A 12 -3.75 -9.62 3.42
N ILE A 13 -3.58 -10.01 2.16
CA ILE A 13 -2.99 -9.15 1.12
C ILE A 13 -3.90 -7.94 0.86
N ALA A 14 -5.22 -8.12 0.81
CA ALA A 14 -6.17 -7.03 0.60
C ALA A 14 -6.13 -6.03 1.77
N ILE A 15 -6.15 -6.52 3.02
CA ILE A 15 -6.04 -5.68 4.22
C ILE A 15 -4.73 -4.89 4.22
N LYS A 16 -3.60 -5.54 3.90
CA LYS A 16 -2.30 -4.87 3.81
C LYS A 16 -2.30 -3.75 2.77
N LYS A 17 -2.95 -3.96 1.61
CA LYS A 17 -3.09 -2.92 0.58
C LYS A 17 -3.92 -1.74 1.07
N LEU A 18 -5.03 -2.00 1.76
CA LEU A 18 -5.88 -0.94 2.34
C LEU A 18 -5.11 -0.13 3.39
N LEU A 19 -4.32 -0.78 4.25
CA LEU A 19 -3.48 -0.10 5.22
C LEU A 19 -2.45 0.81 4.55
N VAL A 20 -1.75 0.33 3.53
CA VAL A 20 -0.78 1.14 2.78
C VAL A 20 -1.47 2.36 2.16
N LEU A 21 -2.66 2.21 1.56
CA LEU A 21 -3.41 3.33 1.01
C LEU A 21 -3.78 4.38 2.08
N ALA A 22 -4.23 3.93 3.25
CA ALA A 22 -4.59 4.81 4.36
C ALA A 22 -3.37 5.61 4.87
N LEU A 23 -2.22 4.95 5.03
CA LEU A 23 -0.98 5.60 5.47
C LEU A 23 -0.45 6.60 4.45
N LEU A 24 -0.51 6.25 3.15
CA LEU A 24 -0.12 7.19 2.09
C LEU A 24 -1.06 8.40 2.03
N ARG A 25 -2.34 8.20 2.32
CA ARG A 25 -3.33 9.29 2.40
C ARG A 25 -3.08 10.21 3.59
N SER A 26 -2.64 9.68 4.74
CA SER A 26 -2.27 10.46 5.92
C SER A 26 -0.88 11.13 5.81
N GLY A 27 -0.36 11.27 4.59
CA GLY A 27 0.88 11.98 4.31
C GLY A 27 2.18 11.18 4.46
N LEU A 28 2.15 9.89 4.80
CA LEU A 28 3.38 9.10 4.80
C LEU A 28 3.85 8.85 3.35
N THR A 29 5.17 8.88 3.17
CA THR A 29 5.79 8.52 1.89
C THR A 29 5.86 6.99 1.74
N GLN A 30 5.94 6.52 0.49
CA GLN A 30 6.17 5.09 0.21
C GLN A 30 7.43 4.55 0.91
N THR A 31 8.47 5.36 1.04
CA THR A 31 9.72 4.96 1.73
C THR A 31 9.50 4.75 3.22
N GLN A 32 8.74 5.63 3.89
CA GLN A 32 8.41 5.49 5.30
C GLN A 32 7.55 4.25 5.57
N VAL A 33 6.53 4.02 4.72
CA VAL A 33 5.68 2.82 4.83
C VAL A 33 6.49 1.55 4.57
N ALA A 34 7.40 1.56 3.59
CA ALA A 34 8.28 0.42 3.30
C ALA A 34 9.22 0.11 4.48
N GLY A 35 9.81 1.15 5.08
CA GLY A 35 10.66 1.00 6.26
C GLY A 35 9.91 0.46 7.49
N ALA A 36 8.67 0.92 7.72
CA ALA A 36 7.85 0.45 8.84
C ALA A 36 7.41 -1.02 8.70
N LEU A 37 7.29 -1.50 7.45
CA LEU A 37 6.92 -2.88 7.13
C LEU A 37 8.13 -3.80 6.92
N ASP A 38 9.35 -3.27 7.06
CA ASP A 38 10.62 -3.96 6.79
C ASP A 38 10.65 -4.63 5.39
N ILE A 39 10.20 -3.88 4.37
CA ILE A 39 10.20 -4.33 2.97
C ILE A 39 10.86 -3.30 2.07
N ASP A 40 11.33 -3.77 0.91
CA ASP A 40 11.83 -2.87 -0.13
C ASP A 40 10.68 -2.03 -0.75
N ARG A 41 10.96 -0.77 -1.08
CA ARG A 41 9.99 0.14 -1.68
C ARG A 41 9.38 -0.41 -2.98
N SER A 42 10.14 -1.17 -3.77
CA SER A 42 9.63 -1.80 -4.99
C SER A 42 8.56 -2.86 -4.72
N VAL A 43 8.52 -3.45 -3.51
CA VAL A 43 7.47 -4.39 -3.11
C VAL A 43 6.15 -3.64 -3.03
N ILE A 44 6.12 -2.46 -2.40
CA ILE A 44 4.93 -1.61 -2.35
C ILE A 44 4.48 -1.28 -3.77
N SER A 45 5.37 -0.82 -4.65
CA SER A 45 5.02 -0.50 -6.04
C SER A 45 4.44 -1.69 -6.81
N ARG A 46 4.90 -2.92 -6.54
CA ARG A 46 4.39 -4.15 -7.17
C ARG A 46 3.04 -4.60 -6.62
N MET A 47 2.66 -4.18 -5.41
CA MET A 47 1.37 -4.53 -4.80
C MET A 47 0.18 -3.83 -5.47
N PHE A 48 0.43 -2.72 -6.18
CA PHE A 48 -0.61 -1.91 -6.79
C PHE A 48 -0.40 -1.81 -8.31
N PRO A 49 -1.48 -1.66 -9.10
CA PRO A 49 -1.35 -1.30 -10.50
C PRO A 49 -0.56 0.00 -10.69
N LYS A 50 0.13 0.11 -11.84
CA LYS A 50 0.93 1.28 -12.17
C LYS A 50 0.04 2.54 -12.18
N GLY A 51 0.47 3.58 -11.46
CA GLY A 51 -0.27 4.85 -11.37
C GLY A 51 -1.32 4.92 -10.26
N THR A 52 -1.68 3.81 -9.60
CA THR A 52 -2.68 3.82 -8.51
C THR A 52 -2.25 4.67 -7.31
N LEU A 53 -0.96 4.67 -6.99
CA LEU A 53 -0.43 5.43 -5.86
C LEU A 53 -0.12 6.89 -6.19
N THR A 54 -0.24 7.29 -7.46
CA THR A 54 0.03 8.65 -7.91
C THR A 54 -1.08 9.58 -7.44
N GLY A 55 -0.75 10.62 -6.68
CA GLY A 55 -1.72 11.62 -6.21
C GLY A 55 -2.43 11.32 -4.90
N ILE A 56 -2.21 10.15 -4.28
CA ILE A 56 -2.79 9.82 -2.96
C ILE A 56 -2.17 10.68 -1.84
N ALA A 57 -0.89 11.02 -1.96
CA ALA A 57 -0.15 11.81 -0.96
C ALA A 57 -0.47 13.32 -0.95
N ALA A 58 -1.38 13.80 -1.82
CA ALA A 58 -1.47 15.23 -2.15
C ALA A 58 -2.70 15.98 -1.57
N LYS A 59 -3.49 15.40 -0.67
CA LYS A 59 -4.82 15.95 -0.31
C LYS A 59 -5.06 16.41 1.14
N GLU A 60 -4.03 16.63 1.96
CA GLU A 60 -4.21 17.13 3.35
C GLU A 60 -3.79 18.59 3.61
N LYS A 61 -3.49 19.40 2.57
CA LYS A 61 -3.36 20.87 2.73
C LYS A 61 -4.53 21.60 2.06
N SER A 62 -5.74 21.42 2.60
CA SER A 62 -6.90 22.26 2.32
C SER A 62 -7.86 22.08 3.49
N ASP A 63 -7.54 22.70 4.62
CA ASP A 63 -8.46 23.22 5.66
C ASP A 63 -7.63 23.53 6.92
N GLU A 64 -7.02 24.72 6.91
CA GLU A 64 -6.78 25.69 8.01
C GLU A 64 -5.65 26.68 7.66
#